data_AF-A0A818V3A7-F1
#
_entry.id   AF-A0A818V3A7-F1
#
_cell.length_a   1.000
_cell.length_b   1.000
_cell.length_c   1.000
_cell.angle_alpha   90.00
_cell.angle_beta   90.00
_cell.angle_gamma   90.00
#
_symmetry.space_group_name_H-M   'P 1'
#
loop_
_entity.id
_entity.type
_entity.pdbx_description
1 polymer ?
#
loop_
_entity_poly.entity_id
_entity_poly.type
_entity_poly.pdbx_seq_one_letter_code
_entity_poly.pdbx_strand_id
1 'polypeptide(L)'
;MSEISMDRSYYPPLSKEIASWQHNYIPGPLTQDEFYQFFEDGFVVKHNLLKQDQLQSTIHGIERVVDELAQELYQAGKIQDLHENDGFYQRLTAIDAQFPGAAVLLHKRGVLPQEIASLWSNETLLSVAQQLLGPDIAGHPVWNLRSKVPNQEQVTVPWHQDTAYLNKECWNILQVTAWIPLLDANKENGCLQLLRGGHRPGLTCQHNCCTGGTWYVEVPVEEMEKTLNIPVNEQTVVTCGVPFGSVLFLNNLIPHKSMENYSKNIRWSLDLRWQKPNEPNGFYGLKDNILMTKSDDKNFKPDWNEWSKINRTKLEEASVRESIKNEIKELKEQQENDPFDTSISGPWMHNWSIVHHNRHTAKLTTNSTSWHKS
;
A
#
# COMPACT_ATOMS: atom_id res chain seq x y z
N MET A 1 -4.85 34.82 1.13
CA MET A 1 -4.78 33.41 1.56
C MET A 1 -6.12 33.05 2.14
N SER A 2 -7.03 32.52 1.32
CA SER A 2 -8.32 32.01 1.78
C SER A 2 -8.09 30.60 2.30
N GLU A 3 -8.34 30.37 3.59
CA GLU A 3 -8.46 29.03 4.16
C GLU A 3 -9.52 28.26 3.36
N ILE A 4 -9.11 27.20 2.66
CA ILE A 4 -10.05 26.21 2.14
C ILE A 4 -10.51 25.43 3.37
N SER A 5 -11.57 25.90 4.04
CA SER A 5 -12.23 25.10 5.07
C SER A 5 -12.87 23.90 4.36
N MET A 6 -12.40 22.68 4.67
CA MET A 6 -13.13 21.48 4.27
C MET A 6 -14.57 21.58 4.79
N ASP A 7 -15.52 21.47 3.87
CA ASP A 7 -16.91 21.28 4.23
C ASP A 7 -17.06 19.92 4.93
N ARG A 8 -17.17 19.95 6.27
CA ARG A 8 -17.35 18.75 7.10
C ARG A 8 -18.71 18.06 6.87
N SER A 9 -19.62 18.67 6.12
CA SER A 9 -20.86 18.00 5.71
C SER A 9 -20.61 16.87 4.69
N TYR A 10 -19.46 16.87 4.01
CA TYR A 10 -19.06 15.82 3.06
C TYR A 10 -18.40 14.59 3.68
N TYR A 11 -18.01 14.64 4.96
CA TYR A 11 -17.25 13.59 5.63
C TYR A 11 -17.87 13.26 7.00
N PRO A 12 -19.05 12.62 7.02
CA PRO A 12 -19.68 12.26 8.27
C PRO A 12 -18.75 11.35 9.10
N PRO A 13 -18.67 11.53 10.43
CA PRO A 13 -17.86 10.66 11.28
C PRO A 13 -18.35 9.23 11.13
N LEU A 14 -17.46 8.33 10.68
CA LEU A 14 -17.76 6.92 10.47
C LEU A 14 -17.71 6.11 11.79
N SER A 15 -17.97 6.78 12.92
CA SER A 15 -17.79 6.19 14.25
C SER A 15 -18.78 5.04 14.49
N LYS A 16 -19.97 5.09 13.89
CA LYS A 16 -20.94 3.98 13.92
C LYS A 16 -20.48 2.82 13.06
N GLU A 17 -19.95 3.10 11.87
CA GLU A 17 -19.42 2.12 10.93
C GLU A 17 -18.21 1.41 11.53
N ILE A 18 -17.25 2.13 12.12
CA ILE A 18 -16.11 1.54 12.83
C ILE A 18 -16.57 0.65 13.98
N ALA A 19 -17.52 1.11 14.79
CA ALA A 19 -18.05 0.30 15.88
C ALA A 19 -18.72 -0.98 15.35
N SER A 20 -19.28 -0.96 14.13
CA SER A 20 -19.88 -2.13 13.48
C SER A 20 -18.88 -3.10 12.88
N TRP A 21 -17.63 -2.68 12.66
CA TRP A 21 -16.59 -3.55 12.11
C TRP A 21 -16.16 -4.63 13.10
N GLN A 22 -16.18 -4.31 14.39
CA GLN A 22 -15.87 -5.26 15.43
C GLN A 22 -17.02 -6.25 15.61
N HIS A 23 -16.69 -7.54 15.55
CA HIS A 23 -17.60 -8.62 15.88
C HIS A 23 -17.08 -9.46 17.05
N ASN A 24 -17.84 -10.48 17.45
CA ASN A 24 -17.39 -11.40 18.49
C ASN A 24 -16.14 -12.15 18.03
N TYR A 25 -15.19 -12.34 18.95
CA TYR A 25 -13.98 -13.10 18.70
C TYR A 25 -14.31 -14.49 18.15
N ILE A 26 -13.57 -14.89 17.12
CA ILE A 26 -13.63 -16.22 16.50
C ILE A 26 -12.27 -16.89 16.76
N PRO A 27 -12.22 -18.12 17.30
CA PRO A 27 -10.95 -18.82 17.51
C PRO A 27 -10.14 -18.98 16.22
N GLY A 28 -8.84 -18.73 16.29
CA GLY A 28 -7.93 -18.79 15.14
C GLY A 28 -6.51 -18.36 15.50
N PRO A 29 -5.69 -17.96 14.51
CA PRO A 29 -4.30 -17.58 14.76
C PRO A 29 -4.12 -16.37 15.69
N LEU A 30 -4.97 -15.34 15.59
CA LEU A 30 -5.00 -14.26 16.58
C LEU A 30 -5.63 -14.80 17.88
N THR A 31 -5.00 -14.50 19.02
CA THR A 31 -5.63 -14.70 20.33
C THR A 31 -6.78 -13.73 20.52
N GLN A 32 -7.59 -13.95 21.56
CA GLN A 32 -8.68 -13.04 21.89
C GLN A 32 -8.17 -11.61 22.16
N ASP A 33 -7.06 -11.48 22.89
CA ASP A 33 -6.47 -10.17 23.19
C ASP A 33 -5.90 -9.51 21.94
N GLU A 34 -5.19 -10.25 21.09
CA GLU A 34 -4.66 -9.76 19.80
C GLU A 34 -5.79 -9.31 18.86
N PHE A 35 -6.90 -10.06 18.83
CA PHE A 35 -8.09 -9.70 18.06
C PHE A 35 -8.69 -8.37 18.53
N TYR A 36 -8.92 -8.22 19.83
CA TYR A 36 -9.47 -6.96 20.36
C TYR A 36 -8.49 -5.80 20.23
N GLN A 37 -7.19 -6.05 20.39
CA GLN A 37 -6.15 -5.05 20.17
C GLN A 37 -6.24 -4.46 18.77
N PHE A 38 -6.47 -5.27 17.72
CA PHE A 38 -6.63 -4.75 16.36
C PHE A 38 -7.74 -3.69 16.26
N PHE A 39 -8.89 -3.93 16.89
CA PHE A 39 -10.02 -2.99 16.85
C PHE A 39 -9.83 -1.79 17.80
N GLU A 40 -9.17 -1.98 18.94
CA GLU A 40 -8.93 -0.92 19.93
C GLU A 40 -7.78 0.02 19.52
N ASP A 41 -6.65 -0.54 19.14
CA ASP A 41 -5.42 0.19 18.80
C ASP A 41 -5.30 0.49 17.29
N GLY A 42 -6.03 -0.24 16.45
CA GLY A 42 -6.02 -0.09 14.99
C GLY A 42 -4.97 -0.95 14.29
N PHE A 43 -4.23 -1.74 15.06
CA PHE A 43 -3.20 -2.65 14.55
C PHE A 43 -2.91 -3.77 15.55
N VAL A 44 -2.30 -4.86 15.06
CA VAL A 44 -1.76 -5.93 15.90
C VAL A 44 -0.54 -6.56 15.23
N VAL A 45 0.49 -6.88 16.02
CA VAL A 45 1.62 -7.68 15.54
C VAL A 45 1.43 -9.12 15.96
N LYS A 46 1.30 -10.02 14.99
CA LYS A 46 1.30 -11.45 15.27
C LYS A 46 2.70 -12.01 15.08
N HIS A 47 3.32 -12.43 16.18
CA HIS A 47 4.65 -13.00 16.18
C HIS A 47 4.66 -14.43 15.65
N ASN A 48 5.72 -14.78 14.90
CA ASN A 48 5.98 -16.14 14.40
C ASN A 48 4.79 -16.76 13.64
N LEU A 49 4.08 -15.96 12.85
CA LEU A 49 2.89 -16.38 12.12
C LEU A 49 3.25 -17.18 10.85
N LEU A 50 4.26 -16.72 10.13
CA LEU A 50 4.68 -17.28 8.84
C LEU A 50 5.93 -18.13 9.03
N LYS A 51 5.95 -19.28 8.36
CA LYS A 51 7.09 -20.19 8.41
C LYS A 51 8.22 -19.68 7.53
N GLN A 52 9.45 -20.02 7.90
CA GLN A 52 10.64 -19.58 7.18
C GLN A 52 10.65 -20.05 5.73
N ASP A 53 10.23 -21.28 5.44
CA ASP A 53 10.14 -21.84 4.07
C ASP A 53 9.17 -21.06 3.17
N GLN A 54 8.02 -20.64 3.70
CA GLN A 54 7.05 -19.80 2.99
C GLN A 54 7.65 -18.44 2.61
N LEU A 55 8.42 -17.83 3.51
CA LEU A 55 9.11 -16.57 3.25
C LEU A 55 10.29 -16.75 2.31
N GLN A 56 11.04 -17.86 2.38
CA GLN A 56 12.13 -18.15 1.42
C GLN A 56 11.61 -18.29 -0.01
N SER A 57 10.49 -18.99 -0.21
CA SER A 57 9.87 -19.06 -1.55
C SER A 57 9.50 -17.67 -2.07
N THR A 58 9.03 -16.78 -1.19
CA THR A 58 8.70 -15.41 -1.55
C THR A 58 9.94 -14.60 -1.91
N ILE A 59 11.03 -14.77 -1.16
CA ILE A 59 12.33 -14.15 -1.43
C ILE A 59 12.85 -14.56 -2.82
N HIS A 60 12.84 -15.86 -3.16
CA HIS A 60 13.25 -16.33 -4.49
C HIS A 60 12.41 -15.70 -5.62
N GLY A 61 11.10 -15.55 -5.41
CA GLY A 61 10.22 -14.85 -6.36
C GLY A 61 10.65 -13.41 -6.58
N ILE A 62 11.06 -12.69 -5.54
CA ILE A 62 11.55 -11.30 -5.64
C ILE A 62 12.93 -11.25 -6.29
N GLU A 63 13.84 -12.16 -5.96
CA GLU A 63 15.16 -12.27 -6.61
C GLU A 63 15.02 -12.39 -8.12
N ARG A 64 14.06 -13.22 -8.59
CA ARG A 64 13.76 -13.36 -10.01
C ARG A 64 13.27 -12.05 -10.64
N VAL A 65 12.39 -11.30 -9.99
CA VAL A 65 11.94 -9.99 -10.52
C VAL A 65 13.08 -8.97 -10.54
N VAL A 66 13.96 -8.98 -9.53
CA VAL A 66 15.17 -8.12 -9.52
C VAL A 66 16.11 -8.51 -10.66
N ASP A 67 16.28 -9.81 -10.92
CA ASP A 67 17.08 -10.31 -12.03
C ASP A 67 16.51 -9.88 -13.39
N GLU A 68 15.21 -10.05 -13.61
CA GLU A 68 14.52 -9.59 -14.82
C GLU A 68 14.72 -8.08 -15.05
N LEU A 69 14.57 -7.26 -14.00
CA LEU A 69 14.85 -5.81 -14.07
C LEU A 69 16.32 -5.51 -14.40
N ALA A 70 17.27 -6.22 -13.78
CA ALA A 70 18.69 -6.04 -14.05
C ALA A 70 19.03 -6.34 -15.51
N GLN A 71 18.51 -7.45 -16.05
CA GLN A 71 18.69 -7.85 -17.44
C GLN A 71 18.14 -6.81 -18.42
N GLU A 72 16.93 -6.30 -18.17
CA GLU A 72 16.32 -5.27 -19.01
C GLU A 72 17.14 -3.96 -19.01
N LEU A 73 17.57 -3.52 -17.83
CA LEU A 73 18.41 -2.32 -17.70
C LEU A 73 19.78 -2.50 -18.39
N TYR A 74 20.39 -3.68 -18.25
CA TYR A 74 21.68 -3.99 -18.86
C TYR A 74 21.60 -4.04 -20.39
N GLN A 75 20.59 -4.74 -20.93
CA GLN A 75 20.34 -4.82 -22.38
C GLN A 75 20.06 -3.45 -22.99
N ALA A 76 19.42 -2.54 -22.24
CA ALA A 76 19.20 -1.16 -22.64
C ALA A 76 20.42 -0.22 -22.41
N GLY A 77 21.55 -0.75 -21.92
CA GLY A 77 22.76 0.02 -21.64
C GLY A 77 22.63 1.02 -20.48
N LYS A 78 21.63 0.84 -19.60
CA LYS A 78 21.38 1.71 -18.43
C LYS A 78 22.27 1.38 -17.23
N ILE A 79 22.74 0.14 -17.15
CA ILE A 79 23.72 -0.34 -16.18
C ILE A 79 24.82 -1.12 -16.89
N GLN A 80 25.99 -1.21 -16.27
CA GLN A 80 27.19 -1.87 -16.80
C GLN A 80 27.50 -3.20 -16.10
N ASP A 81 26.86 -3.46 -14.96
CA ASP A 81 27.01 -4.70 -14.18
C ASP A 81 25.63 -5.18 -13.74
N LEU A 82 25.38 -6.48 -13.89
CA LEU A 82 24.15 -7.17 -13.46
C LEU A 82 24.11 -7.43 -11.96
N HIS A 83 25.26 -7.28 -11.28
CA HIS A 83 25.46 -7.52 -9.86
C HIS A 83 25.01 -8.94 -9.43
N GLU A 84 25.31 -9.95 -10.25
CA GLU A 84 24.87 -11.34 -10.01
C GLU A 84 25.47 -11.98 -8.75
N ASN A 85 26.61 -11.44 -8.28
CA ASN A 85 27.27 -11.91 -7.07
C ASN A 85 26.77 -11.23 -5.78
N ASP A 86 25.95 -10.17 -5.90
CA ASP A 86 25.39 -9.49 -4.75
C ASP A 86 24.20 -10.26 -4.17
N GLY A 87 24.10 -10.27 -2.84
CA GLY A 87 23.00 -10.93 -2.14
C GLY A 87 21.67 -10.21 -2.25
N PHE A 88 20.58 -10.90 -1.89
CA PHE A 88 19.20 -10.40 -1.88
C PHE A 88 19.03 -9.00 -1.22
N TYR A 89 19.83 -8.73 -0.18
CA TYR A 89 19.73 -7.49 0.59
C TYR A 89 20.59 -6.34 0.06
N GLN A 90 21.38 -6.56 -0.99
CA GLN A 90 22.33 -5.58 -1.54
C GLN A 90 22.10 -5.34 -3.04
N ARG A 91 21.73 -6.38 -3.80
CA ARG A 91 21.71 -6.36 -5.27
C ARG A 91 20.89 -5.21 -5.85
N LEU A 92 19.65 -5.01 -5.39
CA LEU A 92 18.84 -3.88 -5.89
C LEU A 92 19.47 -2.52 -5.55
N THR A 93 20.09 -2.37 -4.38
CA THR A 93 20.79 -1.12 -4.02
C THR A 93 21.95 -0.84 -4.96
N ALA A 94 22.71 -1.88 -5.34
CA ALA A 94 23.83 -1.76 -6.27
C ALA A 94 23.36 -1.44 -7.71
N ILE A 95 22.22 -2.00 -8.13
CA ILE A 95 21.56 -1.66 -9.40
C ILE A 95 21.05 -0.21 -9.37
N ASP A 96 20.35 0.21 -8.32
CA ASP A 96 19.82 1.57 -8.16
C ASP A 96 20.94 2.63 -8.13
N ALA A 97 22.13 2.28 -7.63
CA ALA A 97 23.29 3.15 -7.68
C ALA A 97 23.78 3.45 -9.11
N GLN A 98 23.63 2.49 -10.05
CA GLN A 98 23.95 2.71 -11.47
C GLN A 98 22.79 3.37 -12.23
N PHE A 99 21.55 3.02 -11.87
CA PHE A 99 20.34 3.60 -12.42
C PHE A 99 19.41 4.12 -11.32
N PRO A 100 19.57 5.39 -10.88
CA PRO A 100 18.74 5.97 -9.84
C PRO A 100 17.25 5.95 -10.19
N GLY A 101 16.49 5.10 -9.47
CA GLY A 101 15.08 4.84 -9.75
C GLY A 101 14.76 3.41 -10.18
N ALA A 102 15.75 2.51 -10.24
CA ALA A 102 15.52 1.07 -10.40
C ALA A 102 14.53 0.53 -9.36
N ALA A 103 14.65 0.96 -8.09
CA ALA A 103 13.71 0.61 -7.03
C ALA A 103 12.28 1.08 -7.33
N VAL A 104 12.14 2.27 -7.95
CA VAL A 104 10.85 2.82 -8.37
C VAL A 104 10.26 2.05 -9.55
N LEU A 105 11.10 1.65 -10.53
CA LEU A 105 10.67 0.80 -11.64
C LEU A 105 10.14 -0.54 -11.13
N LEU A 106 10.86 -1.18 -10.21
CA LEU A 106 10.44 -2.44 -9.60
C LEU A 106 9.05 -2.32 -8.96
N HIS A 107 8.83 -1.24 -8.20
CA HIS A 107 7.55 -0.95 -7.57
C HIS A 107 6.42 -0.70 -8.60
N LYS A 108 6.73 0.06 -9.67
CA LYS A 108 5.76 0.46 -10.69
C LYS A 108 5.30 -0.70 -11.60
N ARG A 109 6.17 -1.69 -11.87
CA ARG A 109 5.89 -2.84 -12.75
C ARG A 109 4.55 -3.49 -12.49
N GLY A 110 4.16 -3.65 -11.22
CA GLY A 110 2.85 -4.18 -10.84
C GLY A 110 2.58 -5.62 -11.27
N VAL A 111 3.63 -6.35 -11.68
CA VAL A 111 3.58 -7.78 -12.00
C VAL A 111 3.63 -8.54 -10.69
N LEU A 112 2.57 -9.29 -10.38
CA LEU A 112 2.48 -10.10 -9.16
C LEU A 112 3.19 -11.44 -9.37
N PRO A 113 4.31 -11.71 -8.67
CA PRO A 113 4.95 -13.02 -8.69
C PRO A 113 4.02 -14.09 -8.11
N GLN A 114 4.05 -15.28 -8.69
CA GLN A 114 3.23 -16.41 -8.23
C GLN A 114 3.51 -16.77 -6.77
N GLU A 115 4.74 -16.58 -6.31
CA GLU A 115 5.18 -16.82 -4.95
C GLU A 115 4.51 -15.84 -3.97
N ILE A 116 4.39 -14.56 -4.34
CA ILE A 116 3.66 -13.55 -3.56
C ILE A 116 2.15 -13.84 -3.60
N ALA A 117 1.59 -14.23 -4.75
CA ALA A 117 0.18 -14.63 -4.86
C ALA A 117 -0.14 -15.84 -3.95
N SER A 118 0.76 -16.82 -3.90
CA SER A 118 0.65 -18.01 -3.05
C SER A 118 0.74 -17.63 -1.57
N LEU A 119 1.62 -16.69 -1.19
CA LEU A 119 1.68 -16.16 0.16
C LEU A 119 0.39 -15.40 0.52
N TRP A 120 -0.13 -14.57 -0.38
CA TRP A 120 -1.34 -13.76 -0.14
C TRP A 120 -2.59 -14.62 0.09
N SER A 121 -2.66 -15.78 -0.57
CA SER A 121 -3.73 -16.78 -0.37
C SER A 121 -3.35 -17.90 0.59
N ASN A 122 -2.31 -17.71 1.42
CA ASN A 122 -1.90 -18.68 2.42
C ASN A 122 -2.97 -18.89 3.49
N GLU A 123 -3.23 -20.14 3.86
CA GLU A 123 -4.28 -20.51 4.82
C GLU A 123 -4.15 -19.79 6.16
N THR A 124 -2.92 -19.58 6.66
CA THR A 124 -2.70 -18.87 7.93
C THR A 124 -3.09 -17.39 7.83
N LEU A 125 -2.72 -16.70 6.74
CA LEU A 125 -3.09 -15.30 6.54
C LEU A 125 -4.58 -15.15 6.27
N LEU A 126 -5.17 -16.03 5.47
CA LEU A 126 -6.61 -16.06 5.22
C LEU A 126 -7.38 -16.34 6.51
N SER A 127 -6.88 -17.19 7.40
CA SER A 127 -7.51 -17.44 8.70
C SER A 127 -7.52 -16.17 9.58
N VAL A 128 -6.44 -15.38 9.58
CA VAL A 128 -6.43 -14.08 10.28
C VAL A 128 -7.38 -13.09 9.61
N ALA A 129 -7.38 -13.01 8.29
CA ALA A 129 -8.32 -12.16 7.55
C ALA A 129 -9.78 -12.54 7.88
N GLN A 130 -10.08 -13.83 7.96
CA GLN A 130 -11.40 -14.34 8.35
C GLN A 130 -11.77 -14.01 9.79
N GLN A 131 -10.80 -14.08 10.71
CA GLN A 131 -11.02 -13.62 12.08
C GLN A 131 -11.39 -12.14 12.11
N LEU A 132 -10.80 -11.27 11.28
CA LEU A 132 -11.01 -9.82 11.34
C LEU A 132 -12.17 -9.29 10.48
N LEU A 133 -12.50 -9.97 9.37
CA LEU A 133 -13.46 -9.49 8.36
C LEU A 133 -14.70 -10.37 8.24
N GLY A 134 -14.68 -11.59 8.78
CA GLY A 134 -15.71 -12.61 8.56
C GLY A 134 -15.31 -13.66 7.51
N PRO A 135 -16.16 -14.64 7.21
CA PRO A 135 -15.75 -15.88 6.54
C PRO A 135 -15.43 -15.73 5.03
N ASP A 136 -16.07 -14.77 4.36
CA ASP A 136 -15.90 -14.49 2.94
C ASP A 136 -14.87 -13.37 2.74
N ILE A 137 -13.77 -13.69 2.05
CA ILE A 137 -12.62 -12.80 1.92
C ILE A 137 -12.30 -12.59 0.45
N ALA A 138 -12.05 -11.32 0.09
CA ALA A 138 -11.43 -10.98 -1.18
C ALA A 138 -10.12 -10.20 -0.95
N GLY A 139 -9.13 -10.50 -1.79
CA GLY A 139 -7.90 -9.73 -1.90
C GLY A 139 -8.18 -8.40 -2.61
N HIS A 140 -7.80 -7.31 -1.96
CA HIS A 140 -7.92 -5.97 -2.52
C HIS A 140 -6.85 -5.74 -3.59
N PRO A 141 -7.16 -5.12 -4.75
CA PRO A 141 -6.26 -5.08 -5.91
C PRO A 141 -4.94 -4.37 -5.70
N VAL A 142 -4.85 -3.46 -4.73
CA VAL A 142 -3.60 -2.80 -4.38
C VAL A 142 -2.84 -3.65 -3.37
N TRP A 143 -1.74 -4.23 -3.85
CA TRP A 143 -0.68 -4.87 -3.08
C TRP A 143 0.65 -4.18 -3.43
N ASN A 144 1.63 -4.21 -2.52
CA ASN A 144 2.92 -3.59 -2.77
C ASN A 144 4.07 -4.50 -2.37
N LEU A 145 5.08 -4.61 -3.25
CA LEU A 145 6.45 -4.92 -2.84
C LEU A 145 7.17 -3.60 -2.59
N ARG A 146 7.73 -3.44 -1.39
CA ARG A 146 8.46 -2.22 -1.00
C ARG A 146 9.92 -2.53 -0.77
N SER A 147 10.76 -1.81 -1.51
CA SER A 147 12.22 -1.80 -1.40
C SER A 147 12.66 -0.52 -0.67
N LYS A 148 12.90 -0.61 0.63
CA LYS A 148 13.44 0.54 1.37
C LYS A 148 14.97 0.50 1.35
N VAL A 149 15.54 1.11 0.32
CA VAL A 149 16.99 1.23 0.09
C VAL A 149 17.63 2.10 1.18
N PRO A 150 18.85 1.77 1.65
CA PRO A 150 19.60 2.59 2.60
C PRO A 150 19.77 4.05 2.17
N ASN A 151 19.62 4.98 3.12
CA ASN A 151 19.87 6.41 2.96
C ASN A 151 19.12 7.10 1.79
N GLN A 152 17.95 6.58 1.41
CA GLN A 152 17.16 7.13 0.30
C GLN A 152 15.80 7.66 0.79
N GLU A 153 15.65 8.98 0.85
CA GLU A 153 14.42 9.64 1.31
C GLU A 153 13.21 9.36 0.40
N GLN A 154 13.42 9.17 -0.91
CA GLN A 154 12.33 8.94 -1.88
C GLN A 154 11.50 7.67 -1.59
N VAL A 155 12.04 6.71 -0.85
CA VAL A 155 11.35 5.47 -0.45
C VAL A 155 10.88 5.53 1.02
N THR A 156 10.95 6.71 1.65
CA THR A 156 10.34 6.97 2.94
C THR A 156 8.91 7.46 2.75
N VAL A 157 7.97 6.61 3.15
CA VAL A 157 6.53 6.93 3.14
C VAL A 157 6.23 7.82 4.35
N PRO A 158 5.68 9.04 4.14
CA PRO A 158 5.33 9.97 5.20
C PRO A 158 4.07 9.51 5.96
N TRP A 159 3.64 10.29 6.96
CA TRP A 159 2.37 10.04 7.66
C TRP A 159 1.22 10.06 6.67
N HIS A 160 0.43 9.00 6.64
CA HIS A 160 -0.74 8.89 5.77
C HIS A 160 -1.74 7.87 6.33
N GLN A 161 -2.94 7.86 5.74
CA GLN A 161 -3.91 6.78 5.91
C GLN A 161 -4.01 6.03 4.59
N ASP A 162 -4.10 4.70 4.61
CA ASP A 162 -4.15 3.88 3.38
C ASP A 162 -5.34 4.29 2.49
N THR A 163 -6.48 4.61 3.12
CA THR A 163 -7.69 5.10 2.44
C THR A 163 -7.47 6.37 1.61
N ALA A 164 -6.42 7.15 1.90
CA ALA A 164 -6.16 8.41 1.20
C ALA A 164 -5.74 8.19 -0.25
N TYR A 165 -5.26 6.98 -0.58
CA TYR A 165 -4.95 6.59 -1.95
C TYR A 165 -6.18 6.07 -2.72
N LEU A 166 -7.31 5.87 -2.05
CA LEU A 166 -8.49 5.22 -2.62
C LEU A 166 -9.63 6.21 -2.87
N ASN A 167 -10.55 5.82 -3.74
CA ASN A 167 -11.78 6.55 -3.99
C ASN A 167 -12.63 6.59 -2.71
N LYS A 168 -13.30 7.73 -2.49
CA LYS A 168 -14.13 8.01 -1.31
C LYS A 168 -15.24 6.99 -1.07
N GLU A 169 -15.68 6.27 -2.12
CA GLU A 169 -16.69 5.22 -2.01
C GLU A 169 -16.31 4.08 -1.06
N CYS A 170 -15.02 3.88 -0.75
CA CYS A 170 -14.55 2.82 0.14
C CYS A 170 -14.08 3.32 1.52
N TRP A 171 -14.22 4.62 1.84
CA TRP A 171 -13.70 5.18 3.09
C TRP A 171 -14.38 4.62 4.34
N ASN A 172 -15.59 4.07 4.20
CA ASN A 172 -16.37 3.38 5.24
C ASN A 172 -16.19 1.86 5.25
N ILE A 173 -15.31 1.33 4.41
CA ILE A 173 -15.06 -0.12 4.29
C ILE A 173 -13.82 -0.47 5.09
N LEU A 174 -13.94 -1.49 5.95
CA LEU A 174 -12.77 -2.07 6.61
C LEU A 174 -11.94 -2.81 5.59
N GLN A 175 -10.71 -2.34 5.40
CA GLN A 175 -9.69 -3.03 4.64
C GLN A 175 -8.52 -3.32 5.59
N VAL A 176 -8.12 -4.58 5.65
CA VAL A 176 -7.04 -5.05 6.52
C VAL A 176 -5.78 -5.22 5.68
N THR A 177 -4.71 -4.53 6.04
CA THR A 177 -3.40 -4.70 5.41
C THR A 177 -2.51 -5.56 6.32
N ALA A 178 -1.95 -6.66 5.80
CA ALA A 178 -0.79 -7.32 6.37
C ALA A 178 0.49 -6.70 5.81
N TRP A 179 1.29 -6.14 6.71
CA TRP A 179 2.65 -5.71 6.45
C TRP A 179 3.63 -6.79 6.90
N ILE A 180 4.36 -7.37 5.94
CA ILE A 180 5.20 -8.55 6.13
C ILE A 180 6.65 -8.18 5.75
N PRO A 181 7.56 -7.98 6.70
CA PRO A 181 8.96 -7.76 6.38
C PRO A 181 9.65 -9.08 6.01
N LEU A 182 10.57 -9.03 5.05
CA LEU A 182 11.39 -10.17 4.65
C LEU A 182 12.77 -10.18 5.33
N LEU A 183 12.84 -9.54 6.50
CA LEU A 183 13.95 -9.50 7.45
C LEU A 183 13.40 -9.03 8.81
N ASP A 184 14.24 -8.96 9.84
CA ASP A 184 13.87 -8.30 11.09
C ASP A 184 13.72 -6.79 10.89
N ALA A 185 12.49 -6.28 10.89
CA ALA A 185 12.23 -4.85 10.77
C ALA A 185 12.32 -4.16 12.13
N ASN A 186 13.09 -3.08 12.21
CA ASN A 186 13.32 -2.31 13.43
C ASN A 186 13.49 -0.81 13.12
N LYS A 187 13.74 0.01 14.15
CA LYS A 187 13.88 1.45 14.00
C LYS A 187 15.01 1.86 13.06
N GLU A 188 16.12 1.12 13.05
CA GLU A 188 17.32 1.43 12.26
C GLU A 188 17.11 1.18 10.76
N ASN A 189 16.42 0.10 10.40
CA ASN A 189 16.21 -0.28 9.00
C ASN A 189 14.84 0.13 8.42
N GLY A 190 14.09 0.96 9.16
CA GLY A 190 12.91 1.61 8.63
C GLY A 190 11.60 0.84 8.81
N CYS A 191 11.36 0.30 10.01
CA CYS A 191 10.05 -0.20 10.43
C CYS A 191 8.97 0.91 10.41
N LEU A 192 7.71 0.52 10.68
CA LEU A 192 6.59 1.47 10.66
C LEU A 192 6.41 2.17 12.01
N GLN A 193 5.94 3.42 11.96
CA GLN A 193 5.34 4.12 13.08
C GLN A 193 3.83 4.24 12.85
N LEU A 194 3.04 4.01 13.89
CA LEU A 194 1.58 4.09 13.84
C LEU A 194 1.06 5.01 14.94
N LEU A 195 -0.01 5.75 14.66
CA LEU A 195 -0.74 6.51 15.68
C LEU A 195 -1.80 5.61 16.31
N ARG A 196 -1.52 5.06 17.50
CA ARG A 196 -2.42 4.15 18.22
C ARG A 196 -3.81 4.79 18.38
N GLY A 197 -4.85 4.05 17.97
CA GLY A 197 -6.24 4.50 18.06
C GLY A 197 -6.63 5.58 17.05
N GLY A 198 -5.73 5.97 16.14
CA GLY A 198 -5.98 7.02 15.15
C GLY A 198 -7.08 6.70 14.14
N HIS A 199 -7.45 5.42 13.98
CA HIS A 199 -8.57 4.99 13.16
C HIS A 199 -9.93 5.29 13.83
N ARG A 200 -10.01 5.25 15.17
CA ARG A 200 -11.28 5.25 15.94
C ARG A 200 -12.23 6.41 15.65
N PRO A 201 -11.76 7.65 15.38
CA PRO A 201 -12.66 8.74 15.01
C PRO A 201 -13.49 8.48 13.75
N GLY A 202 -13.04 7.57 12.85
CA GLY A 202 -13.73 7.32 11.59
C GLY A 202 -13.60 8.46 10.61
N LEU A 203 -12.43 9.09 10.61
CA LEU A 203 -12.13 10.25 9.80
C LEU A 203 -10.89 9.99 8.96
N THR A 204 -10.99 10.35 7.68
CA THR A 204 -9.82 10.54 6.84
C THR A 204 -9.39 12.00 7.00
N CYS A 205 -8.16 12.23 7.45
CA CYS A 205 -7.59 13.55 7.58
C CYS A 205 -7.48 14.25 6.22
N GLN A 206 -7.27 15.57 6.23
CA GLN A 206 -6.85 16.26 5.02
C GLN A 206 -5.38 15.89 4.72
N HIS A 207 -5.13 15.22 3.60
CA HIS A 207 -3.78 15.01 3.09
C HIS A 207 -3.39 16.09 2.08
N ASN A 208 -2.09 16.23 1.89
CA ASN A 208 -1.45 16.92 0.79
C ASN A 208 -0.94 15.87 -0.19
N CYS A 209 -1.04 16.11 -1.50
CA CYS A 209 -0.33 15.27 -2.47
C CYS A 209 1.08 15.76 -2.69
N CYS A 210 1.93 14.77 -2.94
CA CYS A 210 3.14 14.92 -3.70
C CYS A 210 4.18 15.71 -2.90
N THR A 211 4.27 15.43 -1.60
CA THR A 211 5.22 16.08 -0.69
C THR A 211 6.66 15.82 -1.15
N GLY A 212 7.45 16.89 -1.19
CA GLY A 212 8.84 16.86 -1.63
C GLY A 212 8.97 16.34 -3.07
N GLY A 213 10.05 15.62 -3.35
CA GLY A 213 10.29 15.04 -4.68
C GLY A 213 9.51 13.76 -5.00
N THR A 214 8.42 13.45 -4.27
CA THR A 214 7.74 12.14 -4.32
C THR A 214 6.29 12.21 -4.82
N TRP A 215 5.64 11.05 -4.98
CA TRP A 215 4.22 10.89 -5.35
C TRP A 215 3.31 10.60 -4.16
N TYR A 216 3.88 10.53 -2.95
CA TYR A 216 3.14 10.16 -1.75
C TYR A 216 2.15 11.24 -1.34
N VAL A 217 1.06 10.82 -0.72
CA VAL A 217 0.21 11.73 0.06
C VAL A 217 0.70 11.76 1.50
N GLU A 218 0.61 12.93 2.13
CA GLU A 218 1.05 13.16 3.50
C GLU A 218 -0.06 13.87 4.28
N VAL A 219 -0.28 13.46 5.52
CA VAL A 219 -1.02 14.24 6.50
C VAL A 219 -0.03 14.94 7.44
N PRO A 220 -0.03 16.29 7.51
CA PRO A 220 0.76 17.01 8.50
C PRO A 220 0.36 16.64 9.93
N VAL A 221 1.33 16.69 10.86
CA VAL A 221 1.08 16.32 12.26
C VAL A 221 -0.01 17.18 12.89
N GLU A 222 0.00 18.49 12.64
CA GLU A 222 -0.98 19.42 13.19
C GLU A 222 -2.40 19.11 12.69
N GLU A 223 -2.53 18.66 11.44
CA GLU A 223 -3.80 18.25 10.86
C GLU A 223 -4.29 16.91 11.44
N MET A 224 -3.38 15.94 11.66
CA MET A 224 -3.73 14.71 12.38
C MET A 224 -4.24 15.00 13.80
N GLU A 225 -3.50 15.81 14.57
CA GLU A 225 -3.87 16.15 15.95
C GLU A 225 -5.22 16.85 16.01
N LYS A 226 -5.46 17.80 15.09
CA LYS A 226 -6.71 18.55 14.98
C LYS A 226 -7.89 17.68 14.58
N THR A 227 -7.72 16.84 13.55
CA THR A 227 -8.84 16.08 12.96
C THR A 227 -9.17 14.83 13.76
N LEU A 228 -8.16 14.15 14.31
CA LEU A 228 -8.36 12.93 15.10
C LEU A 228 -8.54 13.21 16.58
N ASN A 229 -8.20 14.42 17.05
CA ASN A 229 -8.21 14.80 18.46
C ASN A 229 -7.36 13.86 19.32
N ILE A 230 -6.20 13.46 18.81
CA ILE A 230 -5.21 12.60 19.45
C ILE A 230 -3.85 13.31 19.34
N PRO A 231 -3.14 13.58 20.44
CA PRO A 231 -1.82 14.19 20.37
C PRO A 231 -0.84 13.22 19.70
N VAL A 232 0.11 13.71 18.91
CA VAL A 232 1.13 12.90 18.24
C VAL A 232 2.44 13.01 19.02
N ASN A 233 2.65 12.08 19.95
CA ASN A 233 3.80 12.07 20.85
C ASN A 233 4.23 10.64 21.21
N GLU A 234 5.23 10.49 22.08
CA GLU A 234 5.79 9.18 22.47
C GLU A 234 4.78 8.26 23.17
N GLN A 235 3.68 8.78 23.73
CA GLN A 235 2.65 7.97 24.38
C GLN A 235 1.63 7.38 23.38
N THR A 236 1.44 8.02 22.24
CA THR A 236 0.44 7.63 21.21
C THR A 236 1.07 7.05 19.95
N VAL A 237 2.32 7.41 19.65
CA VAL A 237 3.08 6.90 18.50
C VAL A 237 3.80 5.62 18.88
N VAL A 238 3.48 4.54 18.18
CA VAL A 238 4.11 3.23 18.36
C VAL A 238 5.13 3.00 17.25
N THR A 239 6.40 2.85 17.61
CA THR A 239 7.45 2.40 16.68
C THR A 239 7.45 0.88 16.67
N CYS A 240 6.98 0.30 15.58
CA CYS A 240 6.58 -1.10 15.52
C CYS A 240 7.69 -1.97 14.92
N GLY A 241 8.56 -2.52 15.78
CA GLY A 241 9.48 -3.57 15.39
C GLY A 241 8.73 -4.87 15.05
N VAL A 242 9.06 -5.49 13.91
CA VAL A 242 8.40 -6.70 13.43
C VAL A 242 9.50 -7.71 13.05
N PRO A 243 9.74 -8.73 13.89
CA PRO A 243 10.72 -9.77 13.59
C PRO A 243 10.35 -10.57 12.35
N PHE A 244 11.34 -11.14 11.67
CA PHE A 244 11.14 -12.05 10.54
C PHE A 244 10.20 -13.20 10.92
N GLY A 245 9.28 -13.55 10.03
CA GLY A 245 8.20 -14.51 10.33
C GLY A 245 6.99 -13.92 11.06
N SER A 246 7.08 -12.69 11.57
CA SER A 246 5.95 -11.96 12.17
C SER A 246 5.23 -11.10 11.14
N VAL A 247 3.98 -10.75 11.42
CA VAL A 247 3.14 -9.93 10.54
C VAL A 247 2.49 -8.81 11.34
N LEU A 248 2.56 -7.59 10.83
CA LEU A 248 1.79 -6.46 11.36
C LEU A 248 0.50 -6.34 10.56
N PHE A 249 -0.65 -6.50 11.20
CA PHE A 249 -1.95 -6.20 10.61
C PHE A 249 -2.37 -4.79 11.00
N LEU A 250 -2.80 -3.99 10.04
CA LEU A 250 -3.23 -2.60 10.28
C LEU A 250 -4.59 -2.31 9.61
N ASN A 251 -5.35 -1.43 10.26
CA ASN A 251 -6.59 -0.88 9.77
C ASN A 251 -6.31 0.21 8.71
N ASN A 252 -7.08 0.25 7.60
CA ASN A 252 -6.88 1.24 6.53
C ASN A 252 -7.00 2.71 6.94
N LEU A 253 -7.64 3.00 8.07
CA LEU A 253 -7.77 4.34 8.64
C LEU A 253 -6.67 4.71 9.64
N ILE A 254 -5.79 3.79 10.06
CA ILE A 254 -4.75 4.16 11.03
C ILE A 254 -3.68 5.04 10.37
N PRO A 255 -3.41 6.25 10.88
CA PRO A 255 -2.27 7.02 10.41
C PRO A 255 -0.98 6.27 10.70
N HIS A 256 -0.16 6.10 9.68
CA HIS A 256 1.13 5.44 9.80
C HIS A 256 2.15 6.03 8.83
N LYS A 257 3.43 5.83 9.14
CA LYS A 257 4.56 6.18 8.29
C LYS A 257 5.66 5.13 8.38
N SER A 258 6.63 5.19 7.48
CA SER A 258 7.86 4.40 7.62
C SER A 258 9.00 5.25 8.18
N MET A 259 9.80 4.68 9.07
CA MET A 259 11.09 5.26 9.50
C MET A 259 12.12 5.15 8.38
N GLU A 260 13.12 6.01 8.31
CA GLU A 260 14.23 5.92 7.36
C GLU A 260 15.05 4.63 7.56
N ASN A 261 15.78 4.22 6.51
CA ASN A 261 16.68 3.07 6.60
C ASN A 261 18.12 3.56 6.63
N TYR A 262 18.74 3.48 7.81
CA TYR A 262 20.15 3.82 8.03
C TYR A 262 21.06 2.59 8.10
N SER A 263 20.49 1.39 7.94
CA SER A 263 21.26 0.15 7.92
C SER A 263 21.99 -0.04 6.59
N LYS A 264 22.80 -1.11 6.47
CA LYS A 264 23.50 -1.46 5.22
C LYS A 264 22.64 -2.24 4.23
N ASN A 265 21.52 -2.77 4.68
CA ASN A 265 20.69 -3.70 3.92
C ASN A 265 19.42 -2.99 3.45
N ILE A 266 18.97 -3.28 2.25
CA ILE A 266 17.60 -2.94 1.85
C ILE A 266 16.60 -3.61 2.79
N ARG A 267 15.55 -2.88 3.18
CA ARG A 267 14.41 -3.45 3.89
C ARG A 267 13.30 -3.77 2.90
N TRP A 268 13.15 -5.06 2.60
CA TRP A 268 12.04 -5.59 1.82
C TRP A 268 10.80 -5.81 2.69
N SER A 269 9.64 -5.41 2.20
CA SER A 269 8.35 -5.77 2.81
C SER A 269 7.25 -5.93 1.77
N LEU A 270 6.23 -6.69 2.14
CA LEU A 270 4.99 -6.81 1.38
C LEU A 270 3.85 -6.11 2.12
N ASP A 271 3.00 -5.43 1.36
CA ASP A 271 1.68 -4.98 1.81
C ASP A 271 0.62 -5.81 1.08
N LEU A 272 -0.05 -6.71 1.79
CA LEU A 272 -1.10 -7.58 1.24
C LEU A 272 -2.42 -7.20 1.90
N ARG A 273 -3.48 -7.03 1.11
CA ARG A 273 -4.72 -6.40 1.59
C ARG A 273 -5.93 -7.29 1.38
N TRP A 274 -6.85 -7.28 2.33
CA TRP A 274 -8.12 -7.98 2.24
C TRP A 274 -9.29 -7.11 2.65
N GLN A 275 -10.45 -7.43 2.10
CA GLN A 275 -11.74 -6.86 2.47
C GLN A 275 -12.86 -7.88 2.23
N LYS A 276 -14.09 -7.52 2.58
CA LYS A 276 -15.27 -8.30 2.20
C LYS A 276 -15.50 -8.25 0.68
N PRO A 277 -15.86 -9.37 0.02
CA PRO A 277 -15.96 -9.43 -1.45
C PRO A 277 -16.95 -8.47 -2.11
N ASN A 278 -18.07 -8.18 -1.46
CA ASN A 278 -19.17 -7.40 -2.04
C ASN A 278 -19.07 -5.90 -1.77
N GLU A 279 -17.98 -5.44 -1.15
CA GLU A 279 -17.73 -4.03 -0.88
C GLU A 279 -16.89 -3.40 -2.00
N PRO A 280 -17.09 -2.11 -2.31
CA PRO A 280 -16.24 -1.41 -3.25
C PRO A 280 -14.79 -1.37 -2.76
N ASN A 281 -13.84 -1.53 -3.66
CA ASN A 281 -12.41 -1.47 -3.32
C ASN A 281 -11.82 -0.05 -3.43
N GLY A 282 -12.53 0.87 -4.07
CA GLY A 282 -12.08 2.24 -4.26
C GLY A 282 -10.84 2.38 -5.15
N PHE A 283 -10.46 1.34 -5.90
CA PHE A 283 -9.33 1.40 -6.83
C PHE A 283 -9.72 1.95 -8.20
N TYR A 284 -10.63 2.93 -8.20
CA TYR A 284 -11.04 3.74 -9.37
C TYR A 284 -11.51 2.91 -10.58
N GLY A 285 -12.08 1.73 -10.33
CA GLY A 285 -12.46 0.80 -11.40
C GLY A 285 -11.29 0.32 -12.25
N LEU A 286 -10.06 0.39 -11.74
CA LEU A 286 -8.86 -0.07 -12.45
C LEU A 286 -8.67 -1.59 -12.37
N LYS A 287 -9.16 -2.20 -11.29
CA LYS A 287 -9.09 -3.64 -11.07
C LYS A 287 -10.07 -4.07 -9.99
N ASP A 288 -10.72 -5.21 -10.21
CA ASP A 288 -11.62 -5.80 -9.24
C ASP A 288 -10.87 -6.54 -8.13
N ASN A 289 -11.58 -6.79 -7.03
CA ASN A 289 -11.11 -7.68 -5.98
C ASN A 289 -10.94 -9.10 -6.52
N ILE A 290 -9.97 -9.84 -5.98
CA ILE A 290 -9.86 -11.29 -6.20
C ILE A 290 -10.56 -12.02 -5.07
N LEU A 291 -11.60 -12.80 -5.37
CA LEU A 291 -12.22 -13.64 -4.35
C LEU A 291 -11.21 -14.70 -3.89
N MET A 292 -11.07 -14.88 -2.58
CA MET A 292 -10.07 -15.78 -1.97
C MET A 292 -10.69 -16.87 -1.11
N THR A 293 -11.80 -16.59 -0.42
CA THR A 293 -12.54 -17.58 0.35
C THR A 293 -14.04 -17.43 0.15
N LYS A 294 -14.76 -18.54 0.34
CA LYS A 294 -16.21 -18.56 0.44
C LYS A 294 -16.65 -19.41 1.63
N SER A 295 -17.66 -18.94 2.34
CA SER A 295 -18.30 -19.61 3.46
C SER A 295 -19.05 -20.87 3.01
N ASP A 296 -19.55 -20.89 1.78
CA ASP A 296 -20.24 -22.02 1.16
C ASP A 296 -19.32 -23.01 0.44
N ASP A 297 -18.04 -22.67 0.24
CA ASP A 297 -17.03 -23.53 -0.39
C ASP A 297 -15.66 -23.43 0.30
N LYS A 298 -15.40 -24.39 1.21
CA LYS A 298 -14.14 -24.48 1.97
C LYS A 298 -12.92 -24.82 1.12
N ASN A 299 -13.13 -25.34 -0.09
CA ASN A 299 -12.05 -25.73 -1.00
C ASN A 299 -11.82 -24.69 -2.10
N PHE A 300 -12.54 -23.57 -2.05
CA PHE A 300 -12.41 -22.50 -3.03
C PHE A 300 -10.95 -22.06 -3.17
N LYS A 301 -10.50 -21.89 -4.41
CA LYS A 301 -9.16 -21.38 -4.72
C LYS A 301 -9.29 -20.14 -5.61
N PRO A 302 -8.55 -19.06 -5.29
CA PRO A 302 -8.52 -17.86 -6.13
C PRO A 302 -7.99 -18.19 -7.53
N ASP A 303 -8.66 -17.68 -8.56
CA ASP A 303 -8.18 -17.76 -9.94
C ASP A 303 -7.20 -16.63 -10.23
N TRP A 304 -5.94 -16.85 -9.85
CA TRP A 304 -4.85 -15.91 -10.09
C TRP A 304 -4.56 -15.70 -11.57
N ASN A 305 -4.83 -16.71 -12.42
CA ASN A 305 -4.56 -16.61 -13.85
C ASN A 305 -5.53 -15.64 -14.51
N GLU A 306 -6.83 -15.79 -14.29
CA GLU A 306 -7.81 -14.84 -14.80
C GLU A 306 -7.62 -13.46 -14.19
N TRP A 307 -7.37 -13.36 -12.88
CA TRP A 307 -7.20 -12.07 -12.22
C TRP A 307 -5.92 -11.33 -12.64
N SER A 308 -4.85 -12.03 -12.99
CA SER A 308 -3.59 -11.43 -13.49
C SER A 308 -3.67 -11.07 -14.98
N LYS A 309 -4.41 -11.84 -15.79
CA LYS A 309 -4.67 -11.54 -17.21
C LYS A 309 -5.48 -10.27 -17.42
N ILE A 310 -6.27 -9.86 -16.42
CA ILE A 310 -6.88 -8.53 -16.38
C ILE A 310 -5.74 -7.52 -16.20
N ASN A 311 -5.13 -7.21 -17.34
CA ASN A 311 -4.18 -6.13 -17.48
C ASN A 311 -4.89 -4.87 -16.98
N ARG A 312 -4.17 -3.98 -16.28
CA ARG A 312 -4.66 -2.63 -15.87
C ARG A 312 -5.20 -1.82 -17.08
N THR A 313 -5.07 -2.38 -18.27
CA THR A 313 -5.36 -1.86 -19.60
C THR A 313 -6.78 -2.11 -20.11
N LYS A 314 -7.60 -3.03 -19.57
CA LYS A 314 -8.96 -3.30 -20.10
C LYS A 314 -10.08 -3.34 -19.05
N LEU A 315 -10.40 -2.19 -18.46
CA LEU A 315 -11.75 -1.93 -17.97
C LEU A 315 -12.35 -0.81 -18.81
N GLU A 316 -13.03 -1.23 -19.87
CA GLU A 316 -14.01 -0.42 -20.60
C GLU A 316 -15.26 -0.31 -19.72
N GLU A 317 -15.69 0.94 -19.50
CA GLU A 317 -17.07 1.42 -19.33
C GLU A 317 -17.92 0.75 -18.21
N ALA A 318 -18.16 1.39 -17.06
CA ALA A 318 -19.31 2.31 -16.92
C ALA A 318 -19.31 3.22 -15.67
N SER A 319 -18.25 3.26 -14.83
CA SER A 319 -18.31 3.96 -13.52
C SER A 319 -17.26 5.06 -13.29
N VAL A 320 -16.32 5.25 -14.22
CA VAL A 320 -15.24 6.24 -14.07
C VAL A 320 -15.64 7.56 -14.72
N ARG A 321 -15.53 8.68 -13.99
CA ARG A 321 -15.76 10.03 -14.55
C ARG A 321 -14.91 10.21 -15.83
N GLU A 322 -15.49 10.82 -16.86
CA GLU A 322 -14.83 10.99 -18.17
C GLU A 322 -13.44 11.65 -18.07
N SER A 323 -13.25 12.56 -17.10
CA SER A 323 -11.96 13.18 -16.81
C SER A 323 -10.88 12.19 -16.36
N ILE A 324 -11.24 11.18 -15.56
CA ILE A 324 -10.31 10.16 -15.05
C ILE A 324 -10.01 9.13 -16.16
N LYS A 325 -10.96 8.87 -17.08
CA LYS A 325 -10.73 7.97 -18.22
C LYS A 325 -9.60 8.46 -19.13
N ASN A 326 -9.59 9.75 -19.45
CA ASN A 326 -8.54 10.35 -20.29
C ASN A 326 -7.17 10.28 -19.61
N GLU A 327 -7.10 10.53 -18.30
CA GLU A 327 -5.84 10.40 -17.55
C GLU A 327 -5.37 8.96 -17.46
N ILE A 328 -6.27 8.00 -17.20
CA ILE A 328 -5.92 6.57 -17.24
C ILE A 328 -5.37 6.19 -18.61
N LYS A 329 -5.95 6.72 -19.69
CA LYS A 329 -5.46 6.49 -21.06
C LYS A 329 -4.08 7.10 -21.28
N GLU A 330 -3.86 8.33 -20.86
CA GLU A 330 -2.54 9.00 -20.95
C GLU A 330 -1.47 8.27 -20.13
N LEU A 331 -1.79 7.76 -18.94
CA LEU A 331 -0.88 6.95 -18.13
C LEU A 331 -0.47 5.66 -18.85
N LYS A 332 -1.41 5.04 -19.58
CA LYS A 332 -1.15 3.83 -20.40
C LYS A 332 -0.19 4.14 -21.55
N GLU A 333 -0.46 5.18 -22.32
CA GLU A 333 0.39 5.60 -23.45
C GLU A 333 1.81 5.95 -22.99
N GLN A 334 1.99 6.42 -21.75
CA GLN A 334 3.32 6.74 -21.21
C GLN A 334 4.16 5.51 -20.87
N GLN A 335 3.55 4.50 -20.24
CA GLN A 335 4.26 3.26 -19.91
C GLN A 335 4.70 2.51 -21.18
N GLU A 336 3.97 2.69 -22.28
CA GLU A 336 4.31 2.14 -23.59
C GLU A 336 5.42 2.93 -24.31
N ASN A 337 5.55 4.24 -24.05
CA ASN A 337 6.51 5.12 -24.74
C ASN A 337 7.90 5.20 -24.10
N ASP A 338 8.02 5.08 -22.77
CA ASP A 338 9.31 4.98 -22.08
C ASP A 338 9.25 3.91 -20.97
N PRO A 339 9.75 2.69 -21.21
CA PRO A 339 9.70 1.60 -20.24
C PRO A 339 10.56 1.86 -18.99
N PHE A 340 11.45 2.86 -19.03
CA PHE A 340 12.31 3.25 -17.91
C PHE A 340 11.86 4.54 -17.23
N ASP A 341 10.67 5.05 -17.55
CA ASP A 341 10.09 6.19 -16.85
C ASP A 341 9.77 5.84 -15.39
N THR A 342 10.47 6.51 -14.49
CA THR A 342 10.34 6.38 -13.03
C THR A 342 9.28 7.32 -12.44
N SER A 343 8.54 8.06 -13.28
CA SER A 343 7.39 8.83 -12.82
C SER A 343 6.25 7.89 -12.39
N ILE A 344 5.57 8.27 -11.32
CA ILE A 344 4.42 7.60 -10.74
C ILE A 344 3.36 8.65 -10.54
N SER A 345 2.21 8.44 -11.15
CA SER A 345 1.05 9.30 -11.04
C SER A 345 -0.22 8.45 -11.09
N GLY A 346 -1.32 9.01 -10.61
CA GLY A 346 -2.60 8.33 -10.68
C GLY A 346 -3.72 9.11 -10.03
N PRO A 347 -4.94 8.56 -10.10
CA PRO A 347 -6.16 9.30 -9.82
C PRO A 347 -6.30 9.76 -8.37
N TRP A 348 -5.59 9.12 -7.43
CA TRP A 348 -5.58 9.52 -6.02
C TRP A 348 -5.01 10.91 -5.79
N MET A 349 -4.16 11.39 -6.69
CA MET A 349 -3.56 12.72 -6.57
C MET A 349 -4.62 13.82 -6.58
N HIS A 350 -5.77 13.59 -7.23
CA HIS A 350 -6.90 14.53 -7.28
C HIS A 350 -7.73 14.58 -6.01
N ASN A 351 -7.53 13.64 -5.08
CA ASN A 351 -8.21 13.70 -3.79
C ASN A 351 -7.68 14.85 -2.93
N TRP A 352 -6.48 15.36 -3.23
CA TRP A 352 -5.71 16.21 -2.35
C TRP A 352 -5.08 17.40 -3.08
N SER A 353 -4.82 18.47 -2.34
CA SER A 353 -4.08 19.62 -2.88
C SER A 353 -2.63 19.22 -3.18
N ILE A 354 -2.16 19.49 -4.40
CA ILE A 354 -0.75 19.31 -4.77
C ILE A 354 0.07 20.45 -4.18
N VAL A 355 0.89 20.16 -3.17
CA VAL A 355 1.69 21.20 -2.47
C VAL A 355 3.09 21.38 -3.07
N HIS A 356 3.56 20.41 -3.86
CA HIS A 356 4.83 20.50 -4.56
C HIS A 356 4.73 19.87 -5.95
N HIS A 357 5.04 20.68 -6.98
CA HIS A 357 5.09 20.19 -8.35
C HIS A 357 6.47 19.60 -8.65
N ASN A 358 6.50 18.36 -9.14
CA ASN A 358 7.70 17.61 -9.46
C ASN A 358 7.46 16.73 -10.70
N ARG A 359 8.40 15.84 -11.06
CA ARG A 359 8.27 14.96 -12.24
C ARG A 359 7.01 14.08 -12.21
N HIS A 360 6.50 13.74 -11.03
CA HIS A 360 5.31 12.92 -10.82
C HIS A 360 4.02 13.69 -11.13
N THR A 361 4.03 15.03 -11.05
CA THR A 361 2.84 15.87 -11.28
C THR A 361 2.92 16.70 -12.56
N ALA A 362 4.02 16.61 -13.31
CA ALA A 362 4.31 17.42 -14.49
C ALA A 362 3.24 17.33 -15.60
N LYS A 363 2.43 16.27 -15.63
CA LYS A 363 1.35 16.07 -16.62
C LYS A 363 -0.05 16.29 -16.04
N LEU A 364 -0.18 16.50 -14.73
CA LEU A 364 -1.44 16.96 -14.14
C LEU A 364 -1.67 18.45 -14.41
N THR A 365 -0.59 19.22 -14.59
CA THR A 365 -0.64 20.66 -14.86
C THR A 365 -1.01 21.01 -16.30
N THR A 366 -0.87 20.08 -17.25
CA THR A 366 -1.21 20.33 -18.67
C THR A 366 -2.71 20.42 -18.95
N ASN A 367 -3.56 20.03 -17.98
CA ASN A 367 -5.02 20.15 -18.05
C ASN A 367 -5.63 21.26 -17.17
N SER A 368 -4.82 22.15 -16.59
CA SER A 368 -5.33 23.20 -15.68
C SER A 368 -5.89 24.45 -16.37
N THR A 369 -6.00 24.49 -17.70
CA THR A 369 -6.68 25.59 -18.40
C THR A 369 -8.11 25.23 -18.77
N SER A 370 -9.02 25.20 -17.78
CA SER A 370 -10.42 25.70 -17.88
C SER A 370 -11.37 25.13 -16.80
N TRP A 371 -11.19 25.41 -15.50
CA TRP A 371 -12.23 25.04 -14.52
C TRP A 371 -12.55 26.12 -13.47
N HIS A 372 -12.20 27.38 -13.77
CA HIS A 372 -12.87 28.52 -13.14
C HIS A 372 -13.90 29.08 -14.13
N LYS A 373 -15.16 29.13 -13.68
CA LYS A 373 -16.44 29.37 -14.39
C LYS A 373 -17.07 28.02 -14.81
N SER A 374 -18.19 27.58 -14.25
CA SER A 374 -19.41 28.32 -13.91
C SER A 374 -20.12 27.74 -12.70
#